data_AF-A0A7V1V218-F1
#
_entry.id   AF-A0A7V1V218-F1
#
_cell.length_a   1.000
_cell.length_b   1.000
_cell.length_c   1.000
_cell.angle_alpha   90.00
_cell.angle_beta   90.00
_cell.angle_gamma   90.00
#
_symmetry.space_group_name_H-M   'P 1'
#
loop_
_entity.id
_entity.type
_entity.pdbx_description
1 polymer ?
#
loop_
_entity_poly.entity_id
_entity_poly.type
_entity_poly.pdbx_seq_one_letter_code
_entity_poly.pdbx_strand_id
1 'polypeptide(L)'
;MSTKELQRRSVESPAPSASPAAIKDSPAVERALGRSKLYLLISWSLLYPEDDEFLDYLQSGEFVEDGGSALDSLAKSLEGIGGERAKKKLEGLGAYFDQVQSWIAAECANWTLTDLQAEHRRVFSNVITLDCPPYETLFGNDHVFGQSQVMGDIAGFYKAFGVELSKDIHERMDHLSVELEFMHFLAYKESYARCHDGQDKVQIVVDAQKKFVKNHIGRWVPLFARMLAKKADSGFFRIMADFASDWMEFDAAYLGVTPQPYSETDYRPATFNAPEGQTYECGAQDKGNELTMLLNEVGAQSFLDKEKEEKEGGLSGNA
;
A
#
# COMPACT_ATOMS: atom_id res chain seq x y z
N MET A 1 55.57 59.77 -22.21
CA MET A 1 54.97 58.49 -21.81
C MET A 1 54.02 58.74 -20.65
N SER A 2 52.84 58.13 -20.70
CA SER A 2 51.84 57.94 -19.63
C SER A 2 50.50 58.66 -19.84
N THR A 3 49.66 58.01 -20.64
CA THR A 3 48.20 58.12 -20.67
C THR A 3 47.62 57.40 -19.46
N LYS A 4 46.82 58.08 -18.63
CA LYS A 4 46.04 57.47 -17.53
C LYS A 4 44.76 56.88 -18.10
N GLU A 5 44.65 55.56 -18.14
CA GLU A 5 43.39 54.83 -18.37
C GLU A 5 42.59 54.75 -17.06
N LEU A 6 41.33 55.21 -17.11
CA LEU A 6 40.34 54.95 -16.07
C LEU A 6 39.81 53.51 -16.24
N GLN A 7 40.13 52.65 -15.28
CA GLN A 7 39.54 51.32 -15.14
C GLN A 7 38.08 51.44 -14.68
N ARG A 8 37.12 51.20 -15.59
CA ARG A 8 35.72 50.91 -15.24
C ARG A 8 35.67 49.52 -14.61
N ARG A 9 35.23 49.43 -13.34
CA ARG A 9 34.79 48.18 -12.72
C ARG A 9 33.51 47.72 -13.42
N SER A 10 33.58 46.60 -14.13
CA SER A 10 32.41 45.88 -14.63
C SER A 10 31.72 45.23 -13.44
N VAL A 11 30.48 45.63 -13.17
CA VAL A 11 29.59 44.94 -12.24
C VAL A 11 29.07 43.72 -13.00
N GLU A 12 29.43 42.51 -12.55
CA GLU A 12 28.80 41.28 -13.04
C GLU A 12 27.33 41.27 -12.61
N SER A 13 26.45 41.23 -13.61
CA SER A 13 25.01 41.01 -13.41
C SER A 13 24.77 39.60 -12.87
N PRO A 14 23.84 39.41 -11.91
CA PRO A 14 23.49 38.06 -11.46
C PRO A 14 22.84 37.29 -12.63
N ALA A 15 23.17 36.00 -12.74
CA ALA A 15 22.57 35.10 -13.71
C ALA A 15 21.04 35.16 -13.65
N PRO A 16 20.33 35.07 -14.79
CA PRO A 16 18.87 35.15 -14.80
C PRO A 16 18.29 33.99 -13.97
N SER A 17 17.51 34.32 -12.95
CA SER A 17 16.70 33.33 -12.23
C SER A 17 15.75 32.67 -13.22
N ALA A 18 15.74 31.34 -13.28
CA ALA A 18 14.89 30.59 -14.19
C ALA A 18 13.42 31.01 -14.06
N SER A 19 12.69 31.05 -15.18
CA SER A 19 11.28 31.41 -15.18
C SER A 19 10.45 30.33 -14.46
N PRO A 20 9.34 30.69 -13.79
CA PRO A 20 8.51 29.73 -13.05
C PRO A 20 7.98 28.56 -13.91
N ALA A 21 7.80 28.77 -15.23
CA ALA A 21 7.40 27.71 -16.16
C ALA A 21 8.56 26.73 -16.43
N ALA A 22 9.80 27.23 -16.59
CA ALA A 22 10.97 26.39 -16.83
C ALA A 22 11.35 25.49 -15.63
N ILE A 23 10.94 25.86 -14.41
CA ILE A 23 11.16 25.06 -13.19
C ILE A 23 10.15 23.91 -13.10
N LYS A 24 8.89 24.16 -13.50
CA LYS A 24 7.81 23.17 -13.48
C LYS A 24 8.07 22.00 -14.42
N ASP A 25 8.61 22.28 -15.60
CA ASP A 25 8.91 21.25 -16.61
C ASP A 25 10.34 20.69 -16.47
N SER A 26 10.98 20.86 -15.30
CA SER A 26 12.33 20.34 -15.10
C SER A 26 12.32 18.81 -15.01
N PRO A 27 13.32 18.10 -15.56
CA PRO A 27 13.37 16.63 -15.48
C PRO A 27 13.32 16.11 -14.04
N ALA A 28 13.84 16.87 -13.06
CA ALA A 28 13.76 16.49 -11.65
C ALA A 28 12.33 16.49 -11.09
N VAL A 29 11.49 17.41 -11.56
CA VAL A 29 10.06 17.46 -11.21
C VAL A 29 9.33 16.28 -11.86
N GLU A 30 9.57 16.04 -13.14
CA GLU A 30 8.96 14.92 -13.88
C GLU A 30 9.33 13.55 -13.31
N ARG A 31 10.59 13.34 -12.89
CA ARG A 31 10.97 12.11 -12.19
C ARG A 31 10.17 11.89 -10.91
N ALA A 32 9.96 12.95 -10.13
CA ALA A 32 9.23 12.87 -8.88
C ALA A 32 7.74 12.59 -9.13
N LEU A 33 7.13 13.23 -10.15
CA LEU A 33 5.75 12.96 -10.57
C LEU A 33 5.54 11.55 -11.12
N GLY A 34 6.43 11.08 -12.00
CA GLY A 34 6.36 9.72 -12.55
C GLY A 34 6.44 8.66 -11.44
N ARG A 35 7.40 8.80 -10.52
CA ARG A 35 7.50 7.92 -9.33
C ARG A 35 6.25 7.98 -8.47
N SER A 36 5.74 9.19 -8.24
CA SER A 36 4.52 9.42 -7.45
C SER A 36 3.32 8.69 -8.04
N LYS A 37 3.09 8.76 -9.36
CA LYS A 37 1.98 8.05 -10.01
C LYS A 37 2.15 6.53 -9.93
N LEU A 38 3.37 6.00 -10.12
CA LEU A 38 3.61 4.55 -10.05
C LEU A 38 3.37 4.00 -8.63
N TYR A 39 3.76 4.74 -7.58
CA TYR A 39 3.41 4.39 -6.21
C TYR A 39 1.89 4.34 -5.97
N LEU A 40 1.15 5.31 -6.51
CA LEU A 40 -0.31 5.38 -6.38
C LEU A 40 -1.01 4.20 -7.05
N LEU A 41 -0.59 3.85 -8.27
CA LEU A 41 -1.18 2.72 -9.01
C LEU A 41 -0.98 1.39 -8.27
N ILE A 42 0.21 1.16 -7.68
CA ILE A 42 0.43 -0.03 -6.85
C ILE A 42 -0.44 0.05 -5.60
N SER A 43 -0.51 1.21 -4.93
CA SER A 43 -1.33 1.38 -3.73
C SER A 43 -2.79 1.00 -3.97
N TRP A 44 -3.42 1.57 -5.00
CA TRP A 44 -4.82 1.29 -5.33
C TRP A 44 -5.06 -0.17 -5.73
N SER A 45 -4.09 -0.80 -6.40
CA SER A 45 -4.20 -2.20 -6.81
C SER A 45 -4.28 -3.21 -5.65
N LEU A 46 -4.04 -2.79 -4.41
CA LEU A 46 -3.99 -3.67 -3.24
C LEU A 46 -5.17 -3.48 -2.27
N LEU A 47 -5.91 -2.37 -2.38
CA LEU A 47 -7.04 -2.10 -1.51
C LEU A 47 -8.22 -3.01 -1.84
N TYR A 48 -9.01 -3.32 -0.82
CA TYR A 48 -10.29 -3.98 -1.04
C TYR A 48 -11.21 -3.01 -1.81
N PRO A 49 -11.82 -3.45 -2.92
CA PRO A 49 -12.70 -2.59 -3.72
C PRO A 49 -14.08 -2.47 -3.02
N GLU A 50 -14.28 -1.33 -2.36
CA GLU A 50 -15.55 -0.99 -1.69
C GLU A 50 -16.66 -0.66 -2.70
N ASP A 51 -16.29 -0.07 -3.83
CA ASP A 51 -17.15 0.33 -4.94
C ASP A 51 -16.54 -0.04 -6.30
N ASP A 52 -17.23 0.32 -7.37
CA ASP A 52 -16.86 0.06 -8.76
C ASP A 52 -15.81 1.02 -9.33
N GLU A 53 -15.38 2.07 -8.61
CA GLU A 53 -14.47 3.09 -9.17
C GLU A 53 -13.16 2.48 -9.70
N PHE A 54 -12.54 1.60 -8.93
CA PHE A 54 -11.30 0.95 -9.36
C PHE A 54 -11.52 -0.05 -10.51
N LEU A 55 -12.67 -0.73 -10.52
CA LEU A 55 -13.00 -1.65 -11.62
C LEU A 55 -13.25 -0.89 -12.91
N ASP A 56 -13.99 0.21 -12.85
CA ASP A 56 -14.23 1.12 -13.98
C ASP A 56 -12.92 1.70 -14.50
N TYR A 57 -12.01 2.08 -13.61
CA TYR A 57 -10.67 2.58 -13.96
C TYR A 57 -9.79 1.52 -14.65
N LEU A 58 -9.95 0.25 -14.31
CA LEU A 58 -9.31 -0.86 -15.03
C LEU A 58 -9.97 -1.09 -16.40
N GLN A 59 -11.30 -1.17 -16.46
CA GLN A 59 -12.05 -1.48 -17.67
C GLN A 59 -12.00 -0.36 -18.72
N SER A 60 -11.86 0.90 -18.30
CA SER A 60 -11.66 2.05 -19.18
C SER A 60 -10.30 2.03 -19.88
N GLY A 61 -9.33 1.29 -19.34
CA GLY A 61 -7.94 1.28 -19.80
C GLY A 61 -7.07 2.40 -19.22
N GLU A 62 -7.67 3.33 -18.46
CA GLU A 62 -6.94 4.48 -17.89
C GLU A 62 -5.82 4.05 -16.93
N PHE A 63 -5.99 2.96 -16.18
CA PHE A 63 -4.91 2.39 -15.35
C PHE A 63 -3.65 2.07 -16.16
N VAL A 64 -3.82 1.49 -17.35
CA VAL A 64 -2.71 1.12 -18.25
C VAL A 64 -2.10 2.36 -18.88
N GLU A 65 -2.93 3.30 -19.34
CA GLU A 65 -2.47 4.55 -19.94
C GLU A 65 -1.69 5.42 -18.96
N ASP A 66 -2.16 5.56 -17.72
CA ASP A 66 -1.50 6.32 -16.67
C ASP A 66 -0.16 5.69 -16.28
N GLY A 67 -0.11 4.37 -16.16
CA GLY A 67 1.11 3.62 -15.86
C GLY A 67 2.16 3.75 -16.95
N GLY A 68 1.75 3.55 -18.21
CA GLY A 68 2.61 3.71 -19.39
C GLY A 68 3.14 5.14 -19.51
N SER A 69 2.27 6.14 -19.33
CA SER A 69 2.65 7.55 -19.38
C SER A 69 3.63 7.93 -18.26
N ALA A 70 3.42 7.42 -17.05
CA ALA A 70 4.33 7.67 -15.92
C ALA A 70 5.71 7.03 -16.14
N LEU A 71 5.78 5.81 -16.68
CA LEU A 71 7.05 5.15 -17.03
C LEU A 71 7.79 5.89 -18.15
N ASP A 72 7.08 6.30 -19.21
CA ASP A 72 7.67 7.03 -20.32
C ASP A 72 8.22 8.41 -19.90
N SER A 73 7.44 9.17 -19.12
CA SER A 73 7.92 10.45 -18.56
C SER A 73 9.13 10.24 -17.65
N LEU A 74 9.09 9.24 -16.76
CA LEU A 74 10.20 8.91 -15.86
C LEU A 74 11.46 8.53 -16.64
N ALA A 75 11.33 7.67 -17.66
CA ALA A 75 12.45 7.22 -18.49
C ALA A 75 13.13 8.38 -19.24
N LYS A 76 12.34 9.27 -19.86
CA LYS A 76 12.82 10.48 -20.52
C LYS A 76 13.53 11.43 -19.56
N SER A 77 13.06 11.46 -18.32
CA SER A 77 13.52 12.40 -17.30
C SER A 77 14.68 11.88 -16.45
N LEU A 78 15.20 10.67 -16.68
CA LEU A 78 16.27 10.09 -15.86
C LEU A 78 17.59 10.87 -15.89
N GLU A 79 17.87 11.67 -16.93
CA GLU A 79 19.12 12.45 -17.07
C GLU A 79 20.41 11.62 -16.84
N GLY A 80 20.39 10.33 -17.17
CA GLY A 80 21.53 9.41 -16.98
C GLY A 80 21.64 8.78 -15.59
N ILE A 81 20.74 9.08 -14.64
CA ILE A 81 20.67 8.43 -13.32
C ILE A 81 20.47 6.92 -13.53
N GLY A 82 21.36 6.11 -12.93
CA GLY A 82 21.34 4.65 -13.04
C GLY A 82 21.76 4.08 -14.40
N GLY A 83 22.09 4.94 -15.38
CA GLY A 83 22.60 4.56 -16.70
C GLY A 83 21.70 3.59 -17.47
N GLU A 84 22.32 2.73 -18.27
CA GLU A 84 21.62 1.77 -19.13
C GLU A 84 20.81 0.74 -18.33
N ARG A 85 21.28 0.39 -17.12
CA ARG A 85 20.57 -0.54 -16.24
C ARG A 85 19.20 0.00 -15.84
N ALA A 86 19.12 1.28 -15.47
CA ALA A 86 17.86 1.92 -15.09
C ALA A 86 16.87 1.98 -16.26
N LYS A 87 17.35 2.36 -17.46
CA LYS A 87 16.52 2.39 -18.68
C LYS A 87 15.92 1.02 -18.99
N LYS A 88 16.77 -0.01 -19.04
CA LYS A 88 16.32 -1.39 -19.30
C LYS A 88 15.32 -1.89 -18.25
N LYS A 89 15.48 -1.51 -16.98
CA LYS A 89 14.54 -1.87 -15.92
C LYS A 89 13.19 -1.18 -16.12
N LEU A 90 13.15 0.10 -16.49
CA LEU A 90 11.91 0.82 -16.82
C LEU A 90 11.21 0.26 -18.07
N GLU A 91 11.96 -0.10 -19.11
CA GLU A 91 11.41 -0.80 -20.28
C GLU A 91 10.76 -2.13 -19.88
N GLY A 92 11.41 -2.91 -19.03
CA GLY A 92 10.85 -4.15 -18.49
C GLY A 92 9.60 -3.92 -17.65
N LEU A 93 9.54 -2.82 -16.89
CA LEU A 93 8.36 -2.44 -16.12
C LEU A 93 7.15 -2.12 -17.01
N GLY A 94 7.38 -1.58 -18.22
CA GLY A 94 6.32 -1.32 -19.20
C GLY A 94 5.58 -2.58 -19.63
N ALA A 95 6.27 -3.72 -19.72
CA ALA A 95 5.68 -4.99 -20.13
C ALA A 95 4.62 -5.52 -19.14
N TYR A 96 4.60 -5.06 -17.89
CA TYR A 96 3.53 -5.42 -16.96
C TYR A 96 2.22 -4.72 -17.30
N PHE A 97 2.26 -3.48 -17.78
CA PHE A 97 1.05 -2.78 -18.22
C PHE A 97 0.48 -3.39 -19.51
N ASP A 98 1.32 -3.88 -20.41
CA ASP A 98 0.87 -4.67 -21.57
C ASP A 98 0.18 -5.97 -21.15
N GLN A 99 0.68 -6.63 -20.09
CA GLN A 99 0.06 -7.81 -19.51
C GLN A 99 -1.28 -7.49 -18.84
N VAL A 100 -1.36 -6.38 -18.08
CA VAL A 100 -2.63 -5.90 -17.51
C VAL A 100 -3.64 -5.61 -18.61
N GLN A 101 -3.24 -4.92 -19.69
CA GLN A 101 -4.11 -4.64 -20.83
C GLN A 101 -4.64 -5.92 -21.49
N SER A 102 -3.78 -6.93 -21.64
CA SER A 102 -4.14 -8.24 -22.20
C SER A 102 -5.10 -8.99 -21.28
N TRP A 103 -4.86 -8.96 -19.96
CA TRP A 103 -5.75 -9.56 -18.97
C TRP A 103 -7.11 -8.85 -18.92
N ILE A 104 -7.14 -7.52 -19.01
CA ILE A 104 -8.39 -6.74 -19.05
C ILE A 104 -9.26 -7.21 -20.22
N ALA A 105 -8.67 -7.33 -21.40
CA ALA A 105 -9.38 -7.76 -22.61
C ALA A 105 -9.85 -9.22 -22.55
N ALA A 106 -9.09 -10.10 -21.90
CA ALA A 106 -9.38 -11.54 -21.85
C ALA A 106 -10.38 -11.92 -20.75
N GLU A 107 -10.30 -11.27 -19.57
CA GLU A 107 -11.01 -11.69 -18.37
C GLU A 107 -11.83 -10.54 -17.76
N CYS A 108 -11.20 -9.40 -17.49
CA CYS A 108 -11.81 -8.31 -16.69
C CYS A 108 -12.96 -7.57 -17.39
N ALA A 109 -13.04 -7.61 -18.73
CA ALA A 109 -14.00 -6.82 -19.50
C ALA A 109 -15.47 -7.09 -19.13
N ASN A 110 -15.77 -8.27 -18.57
CA ASN A 110 -17.12 -8.63 -18.11
C ASN A 110 -17.22 -8.82 -16.60
N TRP A 111 -16.16 -8.48 -15.85
CA TRP A 111 -16.20 -8.57 -14.40
C TRP A 111 -17.17 -7.53 -13.83
N THR A 112 -17.82 -7.93 -12.76
CA THR A 112 -18.58 -7.04 -11.88
C THR A 112 -17.76 -6.72 -10.63
N LEU A 113 -18.20 -5.74 -9.85
CA LEU A 113 -17.62 -5.46 -8.53
C LEU A 113 -17.52 -6.72 -7.66
N THR A 114 -18.53 -7.59 -7.71
CA THR A 114 -18.55 -8.83 -6.92
C THR A 114 -17.44 -9.79 -7.33
N ASP A 115 -17.10 -9.87 -8.62
CA ASP A 115 -16.02 -10.71 -9.12
C ASP A 115 -14.66 -10.20 -8.63
N LEU A 116 -14.43 -8.88 -8.73
CA LEU A 116 -13.19 -8.27 -8.24
C LEU A 116 -13.05 -8.42 -6.72
N GLN A 117 -14.12 -8.21 -5.95
CA GLN A 117 -14.14 -8.44 -4.51
C GLN A 117 -13.89 -9.92 -4.15
N ALA A 118 -14.45 -10.85 -4.92
CA ALA A 118 -14.24 -12.28 -4.71
C ALA A 118 -12.78 -12.67 -4.98
N GLU A 119 -12.18 -12.15 -6.05
CA GLU A 119 -10.77 -12.39 -6.36
C GLU A 119 -9.85 -11.74 -5.34
N HIS A 120 -10.12 -10.49 -4.93
CA HIS A 120 -9.38 -9.82 -3.86
C HIS A 120 -9.43 -10.65 -2.58
N ARG A 121 -10.61 -11.11 -2.14
CA ARG A 121 -10.71 -12.01 -0.98
C ARG A 121 -9.95 -13.31 -1.20
N ARG A 122 -10.00 -13.94 -2.37
CA ARG A 122 -9.24 -15.16 -2.65
C ARG A 122 -7.74 -14.94 -2.44
N VAL A 123 -7.22 -13.81 -2.91
CA VAL A 123 -5.79 -13.49 -2.91
C VAL A 123 -5.32 -12.93 -1.56
N PHE A 124 -6.07 -12.04 -0.92
CA PHE A 124 -5.64 -11.34 0.30
C PHE A 124 -6.27 -11.87 1.60
N SER A 125 -7.28 -12.74 1.55
CA SER A 125 -7.91 -13.26 2.77
C SER A 125 -6.99 -14.18 3.57
N ASN A 126 -7.18 -14.11 4.88
CA ASN A 126 -6.40 -14.77 5.94
C ASN A 126 -7.09 -16.01 6.54
N VAL A 127 -8.22 -16.46 5.97
CA VAL A 127 -9.16 -17.38 6.65
C VAL A 127 -8.68 -18.83 6.77
N ILE A 128 -7.73 -19.28 5.95
CA ILE A 128 -7.30 -20.70 5.95
C ILE A 128 -5.80 -20.82 6.23
N THR A 129 -5.01 -19.90 5.69
CA THR A 129 -3.59 -19.79 5.90
C THR A 129 -3.22 -18.32 5.74
N LEU A 130 -2.53 -17.75 6.72
CA LEU A 130 -1.91 -16.44 6.59
C LEU A 130 -0.76 -16.60 5.59
N ASP A 131 -1.06 -16.61 4.31
CA ASP A 131 -0.07 -16.92 3.27
C ASP A 131 0.42 -15.67 2.54
N CYS A 132 -0.23 -14.51 2.74
CA CYS A 132 0.17 -13.24 2.12
C CYS A 132 -0.51 -12.00 2.74
N PRO A 133 -0.44 -11.76 4.06
CA PRO A 133 -1.09 -10.60 4.65
C PRO A 133 -0.33 -9.31 4.27
N PRO A 134 -1.00 -8.26 3.81
CA PRO A 134 -0.37 -7.03 3.32
C PRO A 134 0.01 -6.05 4.45
N TYR A 135 0.59 -6.53 5.56
CA TYR A 135 0.96 -5.71 6.72
C TYR A 135 2.44 -5.85 7.09
N GLU A 136 3.19 -4.75 7.19
CA GLU A 136 4.64 -4.78 7.46
C GLU A 136 4.95 -5.51 8.76
N THR A 137 4.18 -5.30 9.83
CA THR A 137 4.48 -5.89 11.15
C THR A 137 4.40 -7.42 11.22
N LEU A 138 3.94 -8.08 10.16
CA LEU A 138 3.94 -9.54 10.00
C LEU A 138 5.22 -10.06 9.32
N PHE A 139 6.07 -9.14 8.84
CA PHE A 139 7.36 -9.42 8.24
C PHE A 139 8.48 -8.91 9.17
N GLY A 140 9.28 -9.85 9.67
CA GLY A 140 10.41 -9.55 10.55
C GLY A 140 10.10 -9.53 12.05
N ASN A 141 11.18 -9.56 12.83
CA ASN A 141 11.29 -9.52 14.29
C ASN A 141 10.57 -10.63 15.08
N ASP A 142 11.37 -11.38 15.85
CA ASP A 142 10.96 -12.56 16.63
C ASP A 142 10.10 -12.26 17.88
N HIS A 143 9.86 -10.98 18.21
CA HIS A 143 9.26 -10.53 19.47
C HIS A 143 8.25 -9.39 19.30
N VAL A 144 7.17 -9.43 20.10
CA VAL A 144 6.04 -8.47 20.11
C VAL A 144 6.50 -7.00 20.21
N PHE A 145 7.57 -6.72 20.94
CA PHE A 145 8.16 -5.38 21.04
C PHE A 145 8.63 -4.80 19.69
N GLY A 146 9.00 -5.66 18.74
CA GLY A 146 9.39 -5.26 17.39
C GLY A 146 8.22 -4.68 16.59
N GLN A 147 7.01 -5.23 16.75
CA GLN A 147 5.81 -4.73 16.05
C GLN A 147 5.45 -3.32 16.52
N SER A 148 5.49 -3.06 17.84
CA SER A 148 5.23 -1.73 18.38
C SER A 148 6.28 -0.70 17.94
N GLN A 149 7.54 -1.11 17.78
CA GLN A 149 8.60 -0.22 17.27
C GLN A 149 8.37 0.15 15.81
N VAL A 150 8.08 -0.83 14.93
CA VAL A 150 7.77 -0.59 13.52
C VAL A 150 6.57 0.34 13.39
N MET A 151 5.48 0.03 14.12
CA MET A 151 4.27 0.86 14.14
C MET A 151 4.55 2.30 14.59
N GLY A 152 5.37 2.48 15.62
CA GLY A 152 5.76 3.79 16.12
C GLY A 152 6.62 4.58 15.13
N ASP A 153 7.50 3.90 14.37
CA ASP A 153 8.34 4.53 13.34
C ASP A 153 7.48 5.00 12.16
N ILE A 154 6.59 4.15 11.64
CA ILE A 154 5.63 4.50 10.58
C ILE A 154 4.76 5.70 11.00
N ALA A 155 4.17 5.65 12.20
CA ALA A 155 3.40 6.75 12.75
C ALA A 155 4.22 8.05 12.87
N GLY A 156 5.51 7.92 13.22
CA GLY A 156 6.46 9.02 13.26
C GLY A 156 6.66 9.68 11.91
N PHE A 157 6.80 8.91 10.83
CA PHE A 157 6.87 9.43 9.46
C PHE A 157 5.60 10.19 9.08
N TYR A 158 4.42 9.62 9.30
CA TYR A 158 3.16 10.26 8.93
C TYR A 158 2.98 11.59 9.67
N LYS A 159 3.21 11.57 10.99
CA LYS A 159 3.16 12.77 11.83
C LYS A 159 4.18 13.83 11.43
N ALA A 160 5.40 13.45 11.07
CA ALA A 160 6.45 14.39 10.65
C ALA A 160 6.08 15.15 9.37
N PHE A 161 5.25 14.56 8.52
CA PHE A 161 4.75 15.18 7.29
C PHE A 161 3.36 15.79 7.41
N GLY A 162 2.72 15.67 8.58
CA GLY A 162 1.40 16.24 8.88
C GLY A 162 0.26 15.51 8.16
N VAL A 163 0.41 14.20 7.92
CA VAL A 163 -0.60 13.37 7.29
C VAL A 163 -1.18 12.37 8.31
N GLU A 164 -2.44 12.03 8.11
CA GLU A 164 -3.23 11.13 8.95
C GLU A 164 -4.01 10.20 8.03
N LEU A 165 -4.35 8.99 8.50
CA LEU A 165 -5.25 8.11 7.75
C LEU A 165 -6.65 8.74 7.69
N SER A 166 -7.32 8.60 6.54
CA SER A 166 -8.74 8.94 6.43
C SER A 166 -9.56 8.07 7.38
N LYS A 167 -10.65 8.64 7.90
CA LYS A 167 -11.63 7.90 8.72
C LYS A 167 -12.43 6.89 7.92
N ASP A 168 -12.46 7.05 6.60
CA ASP A 168 -13.21 6.19 5.69
C ASP A 168 -12.41 4.94 5.29
N ILE A 169 -11.10 4.93 5.58
CA ILE A 169 -10.22 3.78 5.33
C ILE A 169 -10.20 2.88 6.56
N HIS A 170 -10.59 1.62 6.38
CA HIS A 170 -10.64 0.60 7.42
C HIS A 170 -9.38 -0.26 7.49
N GLU A 171 -8.23 0.31 7.10
CA GLU A 171 -6.93 -0.35 7.11
C GLU A 171 -6.01 0.14 8.22
N ARG A 172 -5.06 -0.70 8.59
CA ARG A 172 -4.00 -0.31 9.51
C ARG A 172 -2.96 0.56 8.81
N MET A 173 -2.27 1.38 9.59
CA MET A 173 -1.23 2.27 9.07
C MET A 173 0.00 1.55 8.51
N ASP A 174 0.21 0.27 8.84
CA ASP A 174 1.25 -0.58 8.27
C ASP A 174 0.75 -1.46 7.11
N HIS A 175 -0.45 -1.18 6.58
CA HIS A 175 -0.95 -1.83 5.38
C HIS A 175 -0.17 -1.33 4.15
N LEU A 176 0.21 -2.24 3.25
CA LEU A 176 1.07 -1.90 2.10
C LEU A 176 0.52 -0.76 1.24
N SER A 177 -0.79 -0.76 0.97
CA SER A 177 -1.40 0.34 0.20
C SER A 177 -1.20 1.69 0.90
N VAL A 178 -1.32 1.76 2.23
CA VAL A 178 -1.16 2.99 3.00
C VAL A 178 0.29 3.46 2.97
N GLU A 179 1.25 2.54 3.13
CA GLU A 179 2.69 2.85 3.02
C GLU A 179 3.09 3.33 1.61
N LEU A 180 2.53 2.72 0.56
CA LEU A 180 2.76 3.13 -0.82
C LEU A 180 2.09 4.46 -1.16
N GLU A 181 0.90 4.73 -0.63
CA GLU A 181 0.24 6.03 -0.77
C GLU A 181 1.05 7.14 -0.08
N PHE A 182 1.66 6.84 1.07
CA PHE A 182 2.59 7.76 1.71
C PHE A 182 3.81 8.05 0.83
N MET A 183 4.36 7.04 0.14
CA MET A 183 5.44 7.24 -0.83
C MET A 183 5.01 8.03 -2.07
N HIS A 184 3.79 7.80 -2.57
CA HIS A 184 3.16 8.63 -3.58
C HIS A 184 3.16 10.11 -3.14
N PHE A 185 2.67 10.37 -1.93
CA PHE A 185 2.63 11.70 -1.33
C PHE A 185 4.02 12.32 -1.19
N LEU A 186 5.02 11.58 -0.70
CA LEU A 186 6.38 12.10 -0.57
C LEU A 186 6.99 12.44 -1.93
N ALA A 187 6.82 11.59 -2.94
CA ALA A 187 7.31 11.87 -4.29
C ALA A 187 6.58 13.07 -4.93
N TYR A 188 5.27 13.22 -4.71
CA TYR A 188 4.52 14.41 -5.13
C TYR A 188 5.03 15.67 -4.42
N LYS A 189 5.28 15.58 -3.11
CA LYS A 189 5.80 16.67 -2.29
C LYS A 189 7.22 17.06 -2.70
N GLU A 190 8.02 16.13 -3.20
CA GLU A 190 9.32 16.44 -3.81
C GLU A 190 9.15 17.31 -5.06
N SER A 191 8.25 16.92 -5.97
CA SER A 191 7.90 17.72 -7.15
C SER A 191 7.45 19.13 -6.76
N TYR A 192 6.55 19.23 -5.78
CA TYR A 192 6.08 20.51 -5.26
C TYR A 192 7.22 21.36 -4.68
N ALA A 193 8.07 20.77 -3.83
CA ALA A 193 9.17 21.47 -3.19
C ALA A 193 10.21 21.97 -4.20
N ARG A 194 10.47 21.21 -5.27
CA ARG A 194 11.36 21.62 -6.38
C ARG A 194 10.83 22.86 -7.09
N CYS A 195 9.51 22.99 -7.21
CA CYS A 195 8.86 24.12 -7.85
C CYS A 195 8.72 25.35 -6.93
N HIS A 196 8.50 25.16 -5.64
CA HIS A 196 7.98 26.24 -4.76
C HIS A 196 8.80 26.50 -3.49
N ASP A 197 9.47 25.49 -2.93
CA ASP A 197 9.99 25.56 -1.56
C ASP A 197 11.53 25.62 -1.45
N GLY A 198 12.23 25.35 -2.56
CA GLY A 198 13.70 25.40 -2.62
C GLY A 198 14.42 24.14 -2.13
N GLN A 199 15.76 24.14 -2.27
CA GLN A 199 16.57 22.92 -2.13
C GLN A 199 16.56 22.28 -0.74
N ASP A 200 16.47 23.08 0.34
CA ASP A 200 16.44 22.54 1.70
C ASP A 200 15.21 21.65 1.94
N LYS A 201 14.04 22.07 1.42
CA LYS A 201 12.80 21.32 1.52
C LYS A 201 12.80 20.10 0.62
N VAL A 202 13.39 20.20 -0.57
CA VAL A 202 13.63 19.05 -1.44
C VAL A 202 14.47 18.00 -0.72
N GLN A 203 15.57 18.39 -0.08
CA GLN A 203 16.45 17.46 0.62
C GLN A 203 15.75 16.73 1.77
N ILE A 204 14.94 17.45 2.56
CA ILE A 204 14.15 16.85 3.65
C ILE A 204 13.21 15.76 3.12
N VAL A 205 12.51 16.04 2.03
CA VAL A 205 11.55 15.09 1.44
C VAL A 205 12.26 13.89 0.82
N VAL A 206 13.36 14.11 0.08
CA VAL A 206 14.18 13.04 -0.50
C VAL A 206 14.80 12.15 0.59
N ASP A 207 15.28 12.74 1.69
CA ASP A 207 15.83 11.98 2.81
C ASP A 207 14.76 11.13 3.52
N ALA A 208 13.53 11.64 3.62
CA ALA A 208 12.42 10.85 4.15
C ALA A 208 12.09 9.66 3.25
N GLN A 209 12.00 9.87 1.93
CA GLN A 209 11.80 8.78 0.96
C GLN A 209 12.89 7.70 1.08
N LYS A 210 14.16 8.11 1.13
CA LYS A 210 15.30 7.19 1.31
C LYS A 210 15.18 6.37 2.58
N LYS A 211 14.87 7.02 3.71
CA LYS A 211 14.73 6.33 5.00
C LYS A 211 13.54 5.38 4.99
N PHE A 212 12.41 5.80 4.43
CA PHE A 212 11.21 4.99 4.38
C PHE A 212 11.41 3.75 3.51
N VAL A 213 11.93 3.90 2.27
CA VAL A 213 12.26 2.76 1.40
C VAL A 213 13.31 1.84 2.04
N LYS A 214 14.36 2.40 2.67
CA LYS A 214 15.43 1.60 3.27
C LYS A 214 14.97 0.80 4.49
N ASN A 215 14.12 1.39 5.33
CA ASN A 215 13.79 0.84 6.65
C ASN A 215 12.43 0.14 6.71
N HIS A 216 11.53 0.42 5.75
CA HIS A 216 10.16 -0.12 5.65
C HIS A 216 9.96 -0.89 4.34
N ILE A 217 9.17 -0.34 3.40
CA ILE A 217 8.71 -1.04 2.18
C ILE A 217 9.81 -1.78 1.40
N GLY A 218 11.02 -1.25 1.28
CA GLY A 218 12.09 -1.92 0.54
C GLY A 218 12.60 -3.21 1.19
N ARG A 219 12.30 -3.45 2.48
CA ARG A 219 12.72 -4.65 3.22
C ARG A 219 11.74 -5.80 3.06
N TRP A 220 10.44 -5.52 3.12
CA TRP A 220 9.41 -6.55 3.22
C TRP A 220 8.63 -6.76 1.93
N VAL A 221 8.42 -5.71 1.13
CA VAL A 221 7.67 -5.79 -0.14
C VAL A 221 8.25 -6.83 -1.10
N PRO A 222 9.58 -6.99 -1.28
CA PRO A 222 10.08 -8.04 -2.17
C PRO A 222 9.71 -9.46 -1.74
N LEU A 223 9.59 -9.74 -0.44
CA LEU A 223 9.14 -11.04 0.07
C LEU A 223 7.63 -11.17 -0.07
N PHE A 224 6.87 -10.16 0.34
CA PHE A 224 5.42 -10.10 0.14
C PHE A 224 5.04 -10.31 -1.32
N ALA A 225 5.71 -9.64 -2.25
CA ALA A 225 5.48 -9.76 -3.68
C ALA A 225 5.65 -11.21 -4.17
N ARG A 226 6.71 -11.91 -3.75
CA ARG A 226 6.88 -13.34 -4.10
C ARG A 226 5.74 -14.21 -3.56
N MET A 227 5.29 -13.95 -2.34
CA MET A 227 4.17 -14.68 -1.71
C MET A 227 2.85 -14.39 -2.43
N LEU A 228 2.58 -13.13 -2.73
CA LEU A 228 1.41 -12.67 -3.46
C LEU A 228 1.38 -13.29 -4.85
N ALA A 229 2.50 -13.27 -5.56
CA ALA A 229 2.62 -13.81 -6.89
C ALA A 229 2.35 -15.33 -6.91
N LYS A 230 2.82 -16.06 -5.88
CA LYS A 230 2.54 -17.50 -5.74
C LYS A 230 1.07 -17.78 -5.41
N LYS A 231 0.43 -16.95 -4.57
CA LYS A 231 -0.96 -17.13 -4.14
C LYS A 231 -1.97 -16.72 -5.20
N ALA A 232 -1.69 -15.63 -5.90
CA ALA A 232 -2.48 -15.17 -7.04
C ALA A 232 -2.42 -16.18 -8.18
N ASP A 233 -1.25 -16.81 -8.40
CA ASP A 233 -0.95 -17.76 -9.48
C ASP A 233 -0.99 -17.12 -10.89
N SER A 234 -2.09 -16.46 -11.23
CA SER A 234 -2.31 -15.72 -12.48
C SER A 234 -3.13 -14.45 -12.26
N GLY A 235 -3.46 -13.75 -13.34
CA GLY A 235 -4.35 -12.58 -13.34
C GLY A 235 -3.72 -11.30 -12.80
N PHE A 236 -4.58 -10.31 -12.54
CA PHE A 236 -4.17 -8.95 -12.17
C PHE A 236 -3.23 -8.88 -10.97
N PHE A 237 -3.57 -9.53 -9.87
CA PHE A 237 -2.77 -9.46 -8.64
C PHE A 237 -1.40 -10.16 -8.78
N ARG A 238 -1.29 -11.20 -9.63
CA ARG A 238 0.01 -11.80 -9.98
C ARG A 238 0.88 -10.78 -10.71
N ILE A 239 0.32 -10.12 -11.72
CA ILE A 239 1.03 -9.12 -12.54
C ILE A 239 1.49 -7.95 -11.66
N MET A 240 0.62 -7.46 -10.78
CA MET A 240 0.95 -6.36 -9.86
C MET A 240 1.96 -6.76 -8.79
N ALA A 241 1.98 -8.01 -8.35
CA ALA A 241 3.01 -8.51 -7.44
C ALA A 241 4.41 -8.47 -8.10
N ASP A 242 4.52 -8.99 -9.32
CA ASP A 242 5.77 -8.99 -10.08
C ASP A 242 6.22 -7.55 -10.39
N PHE A 243 5.28 -6.68 -10.79
CA PHE A 243 5.54 -5.24 -10.98
C PHE A 243 6.04 -4.57 -9.70
N ALA A 244 5.39 -4.77 -8.56
CA ALA A 244 5.77 -4.17 -7.29
C ALA A 244 7.18 -4.59 -6.84
N SER A 245 7.54 -5.87 -7.03
CA SER A 245 8.89 -6.37 -6.75
C SER A 245 9.95 -5.66 -7.60
N ASP A 246 9.72 -5.57 -8.92
CA ASP A 246 10.64 -4.93 -9.85
C ASP A 246 10.73 -3.42 -9.66
N TRP A 247 9.61 -2.78 -9.30
CA TRP A 247 9.52 -1.37 -8.96
C TRP A 247 10.35 -1.07 -7.70
N MET A 248 10.24 -1.89 -6.65
CA MET A 248 11.04 -1.73 -5.44
C MET A 248 12.55 -1.85 -5.70
N GLU A 249 12.97 -2.79 -6.56
CA GLU A 249 14.39 -2.88 -6.96
C GLU A 249 14.84 -1.61 -7.69
N PHE A 250 14.04 -1.14 -8.64
CA PHE A 250 14.33 0.10 -9.39
C PHE A 250 14.41 1.30 -8.45
N ASP A 251 13.42 1.50 -7.59
CA ASP A 251 13.31 2.71 -6.77
C ASP A 251 14.37 2.76 -5.67
N ALA A 252 14.69 1.61 -5.06
CA ALA A 252 15.80 1.53 -4.11
C ALA A 252 17.14 1.93 -4.77
N ALA A 253 17.39 1.45 -6.00
CA ALA A 253 18.58 1.81 -6.76
C ALA A 253 18.57 3.30 -7.17
N TYR A 254 17.42 3.82 -7.60
CA TYR A 254 17.23 5.24 -7.95
C TYR A 254 17.53 6.16 -6.76
N LEU A 255 17.02 5.81 -5.58
CA LEU A 255 17.24 6.54 -4.33
C LEU A 255 18.64 6.32 -3.74
N GLY A 256 19.43 5.38 -4.27
CA GLY A 256 20.75 5.04 -3.78
C GLY A 256 20.73 4.42 -2.38
N VAL A 257 19.70 3.62 -2.09
CA VAL A 257 19.55 2.91 -0.81
C VAL A 257 19.66 1.39 -1.01
N THR A 258 20.10 0.70 0.04
CA THR A 258 20.18 -0.77 0.07
C THR A 258 19.39 -1.26 1.28
N PRO A 259 18.10 -1.58 1.11
CA PRO A 259 17.29 -2.20 2.16
C PRO A 259 17.88 -3.56 2.57
N GLN A 260 17.67 -3.96 3.82
CA GLN A 260 17.98 -5.30 4.28
C GLN A 260 16.74 -6.19 4.12
N PRO A 261 16.71 -7.09 3.11
CA PRO A 261 15.52 -7.85 2.77
C PRO A 261 15.20 -8.88 3.83
N TYR A 262 13.91 -9.15 4.03
CA TYR A 262 13.45 -10.31 4.79
C TYR A 262 13.46 -11.58 3.93
N SER A 263 13.63 -12.71 4.61
CA SER A 263 13.59 -14.07 4.07
C SER A 263 12.31 -14.79 4.51
N GLU A 264 11.98 -15.94 3.91
CA GLU A 264 10.76 -16.68 4.26
C GLU A 264 10.72 -17.11 5.74
N THR A 265 11.88 -17.28 6.40
CA THR A 265 11.95 -17.56 7.84
C THR A 265 11.56 -16.38 8.71
N ASP A 266 11.56 -15.17 8.15
CA ASP A 266 11.18 -13.94 8.84
C ASP A 266 9.67 -13.65 8.72
N TYR A 267 8.93 -14.48 7.97
CA TYR A 267 7.48 -14.38 7.87
C TYR A 267 6.80 -15.13 9.01
N ARG A 268 5.93 -14.45 9.77
CA ARG A 268 5.09 -15.09 10.77
C ARG A 268 3.62 -15.00 10.40
N PRO A 269 2.98 -16.11 10.00
CA PRO A 269 1.54 -16.17 10.04
C PRO A 269 1.10 -15.87 11.48
N ALA A 270 0.13 -14.98 11.67
CA ALA A 270 -0.58 -14.77 12.94
C ALA A 270 -1.23 -16.08 13.42
N THR A 271 -0.42 -17.02 13.90
CA THR A 271 -0.87 -18.13 14.70
C THR A 271 -1.31 -17.53 16.02
N PHE A 272 -2.60 -17.66 16.32
CA PHE A 272 -3.09 -17.43 17.67
C PHE A 272 -2.41 -18.46 18.58
N ASN A 273 -1.22 -18.11 19.09
CA ASN A 273 -0.67 -18.78 20.25
C ASN A 273 -1.24 -18.00 21.43
N ALA A 274 -2.21 -18.60 22.11
CA ALA A 274 -2.59 -18.13 23.43
C ALA A 274 -1.29 -17.99 24.25
N PRO A 275 -1.01 -16.82 24.87
CA PRO A 275 0.18 -16.69 25.70
C PRO A 275 0.13 -17.80 26.75
N GLU A 276 1.13 -18.68 26.74
CA GLU A 276 1.21 -19.80 27.68
C GLU A 276 1.04 -19.26 29.10
N GLY A 277 -0.06 -19.66 29.74
CA GLY A 277 -0.29 -19.40 31.16
C GLY A 277 -1.04 -18.12 31.54
N GLN A 278 -1.70 -17.42 30.61
CA GLN A 278 -2.69 -16.39 31.00
C GLN A 278 -4.04 -16.64 30.33
N THR A 279 -4.86 -17.46 30.97
CA THR A 279 -6.31 -17.40 30.82
C THR A 279 -6.76 -16.03 31.31
N TYR A 280 -6.92 -15.08 30.39
CA TYR A 280 -7.76 -13.93 30.65
C TYR A 280 -9.19 -14.45 30.64
N GLU A 281 -9.74 -14.69 31.84
CA GLU A 281 -11.19 -14.70 31.99
C GLU A 281 -11.66 -13.32 31.54
N CYS A 282 -12.26 -13.26 30.34
CA CYS A 282 -13.11 -12.14 30.01
C CYS A 282 -14.13 -12.05 31.14
N GLY A 283 -14.09 -10.97 31.91
CA GLY A 283 -15.02 -10.68 33.01
C GLY A 283 -16.45 -10.41 32.53
N ALA A 284 -16.89 -11.11 31.48
CA ALA A 284 -18.30 -11.41 31.30
C ALA A 284 -18.69 -12.27 32.50
N GLN A 285 -19.13 -11.60 33.57
CA GLN A 285 -19.90 -12.24 34.61
C GLN A 285 -21.06 -12.94 33.91
N ASP A 286 -20.95 -14.25 33.75
CA ASP A 286 -22.01 -15.14 33.34
C ASP A 286 -23.09 -15.09 34.43
N LYS A 287 -23.93 -14.05 34.35
CA LYS A 287 -25.24 -14.08 34.99
C LYS A 287 -26.15 -14.79 34.01
N GLY A 288 -26.10 -16.11 34.04
CA GLY A 288 -26.95 -17.03 33.27
C GLY A 288 -28.45 -16.88 33.56
N ASN A 289 -29.01 -15.71 33.25
CA ASN A 289 -30.40 -15.35 33.46
C ASN A 289 -30.96 -14.43 32.36
N GLU A 290 -30.18 -14.06 31.34
CA GLU A 290 -30.67 -13.19 30.26
C GLU A 290 -31.67 -13.89 29.34
N LEU A 291 -31.46 -15.16 29.03
CA LEU A 291 -32.40 -15.93 28.21
C LEU A 291 -33.74 -16.12 28.92
N THR A 292 -33.71 -16.37 30.23
CA THR A 292 -34.92 -16.53 31.06
C THR A 292 -35.69 -15.22 31.25
N MET A 293 -34.98 -14.08 31.35
CA MET A 293 -35.61 -12.76 31.39
C MET A 293 -36.25 -12.39 30.05
N LEU A 294 -35.54 -12.61 28.94
CA LEU A 294 -36.04 -12.32 27.60
C LEU A 294 -37.29 -13.14 27.27
N LEU A 295 -37.32 -14.44 27.62
CA LEU A 295 -38.47 -15.31 27.38
C LEU A 295 -39.71 -14.92 28.21
N ASN A 296 -39.52 -14.33 29.40
CA ASN A 296 -40.61 -13.80 30.22
C ASN A 296 -41.14 -12.46 29.69
N GLU A 297 -40.29 -11.56 29.20
CA GLU A 297 -40.70 -10.26 28.67
C GLU A 297 -41.51 -10.35 27.38
N VAL A 298 -41.21 -11.32 26.51
CA VAL A 298 -41.95 -11.54 25.26
C VAL A 298 -43.13 -12.53 25.41
N GLY A 299 -43.40 -13.03 26.62
CA GLY A 299 -44.47 -14.00 26.88
C GLY A 299 -44.28 -15.37 26.23
N ALA A 300 -43.10 -15.65 25.67
CA ALA A 300 -42.76 -16.86 24.92
C ALA A 300 -42.71 -18.11 25.82
N GLN A 301 -42.60 -17.95 27.13
CA GLN A 301 -42.63 -19.06 28.09
C GLN A 301 -43.95 -19.86 28.03
N SER A 302 -45.07 -19.17 27.81
CA SER A 302 -46.40 -19.79 27.71
C SER A 302 -46.60 -20.68 26.46
N PHE A 303 -45.78 -20.48 25.43
CA PHE A 303 -45.79 -21.30 24.21
C PHE A 303 -44.97 -22.58 24.39
N LEU A 304 -43.85 -22.49 25.10
CA LEU A 304 -42.98 -23.64 25.39
C LEU A 304 -43.61 -24.63 26.37
N ASP A 305 -44.39 -24.14 27.35
CA ASP A 305 -45.08 -25.00 28.30
C ASP A 305 -46.26 -25.75 27.66
N LYS A 306 -46.98 -25.12 26.70
CA LYS A 306 -48.03 -25.77 25.91
C LYS A 306 -47.51 -26.88 24.99
N GLU A 307 -46.37 -26.66 24.32
CA GLU A 307 -45.77 -27.69 23.47
C GLU A 307 -45.24 -28.89 24.26
N LYS A 308 -44.88 -28.69 25.54
CA LYS A 308 -44.49 -29.79 26.43
C LYS A 308 -45.70 -30.58 26.93
N GLU A 309 -46.78 -29.91 27.33
CA GLU A 309 -48.01 -30.59 27.76
C GLU A 309 -48.66 -31.39 26.60
N GLU A 310 -48.60 -30.88 25.35
CA GLU A 310 -49.09 -31.62 24.17
C GLU A 310 -48.22 -32.84 23.81
N LYS A 311 -46.91 -32.81 24.11
CA LYS A 311 -46.01 -33.95 23.88
C LYS A 311 -46.06 -35.00 24.98
N GLU A 312 -46.32 -34.63 26.23
CA GLU A 312 -46.41 -35.56 27.36
C GLU A 312 -47.83 -36.17 27.52
N GLY A 313 -48.88 -35.50 27.04
CA GLY A 313 -50.25 -36.03 27.05
C GLY A 313 -50.54 -37.14 26.03
N GLY A 314 -49.66 -37.36 25.04
CA GLY A 314 -49.88 -38.31 23.95
C GLY A 314 -49.44 -39.76 24.21
N LEU A 315 -48.84 -40.06 25.37
CA LEU A 315 -48.20 -41.37 25.65
C LEU A 315 -48.84 -42.20 26.79
N SER A 316 -50.03 -41.84 27.28
CA SER A 316 -50.79 -42.69 28.22
C SER A 316 -52.23 -42.91 27.77
N GLY A 317 -52.52 -44.06 27.15
CA GLY A 317 -53.89 -44.44 26.80
C GLY A 317 -54.01 -45.71 25.95
N ASN A 318 -54.00 -46.86 26.64
CA ASN A 318 -54.54 -48.18 26.26
C ASN A 318 -53.71 -49.01 25.24
N ALA A 319 -53.14 -50.18 25.56
CA ALA A 319 -53.69 -51.37 26.24
C ALA A 319 -54.97 -51.92 25.58
#